data_AF-A0AAN5Z2I8-F1
#
_entry.id   AF-A0AAN5Z2I8-F1
#
_cell.length_a   1.000
_cell.length_b   1.000
_cell.length_c   1.000
_cell.angle_alpha   90.00
_cell.angle_beta   90.00
_cell.angle_gamma   90.00
#
_symmetry.space_group_name_H-M   'P 1'
#
loop_
_entity.id
_entity.type
_entity.pdbx_description
1 polymer ?
#
loop_
_entity_poly.entity_id
_entity_poly.type
_entity_poly.pdbx_seq_one_letter_code
_entity_poly.pdbx_strand_id
1 'polypeptide(L)'
;MYASYLVDQKVCKAHKDVVDSDVAGWGVITAFTAAIFLNLCAIVTAYLLLALPTTRYQPVDRLFLEIIGIHIPDSPTTSNHHTGNQGHDGTTSETPTPDSPEDPPVSRPISESTHDTTPERQWTRASRVLVLGMGDQQLFTGMALMIPMLLITGGLHGLNESLSVYSFKVVTMLAYFSFIIQLCSLTVIPNDASEKQTLRYFRAGFMLLFLLLLISCMVISQSVTFRFNSNVSVKCALQNLHMVDPQRPGYTVFSDEAIIFFNLLVLIVIIVLEYLRRVRGLLNPDLRDSDNITTPMNEPTNDSAIELTTNSATETITNPIDTGTMEHRFWLHLGLENFESSFLLELIWMLFYFTFGLANLCKFLVDQQADIRAIEPSFGQLVPIFLLAHPFISASEAFPSE
;
A
#
# COMPACT_ATOMS: atom_id res chain seq x y z
N MET A 1 7.89 7.75 -35.06
CA MET A 1 9.27 7.68 -34.56
C MET A 1 9.73 9.10 -34.23
N TYR A 2 9.68 9.52 -32.97
CA TYR A 2 10.29 10.79 -32.59
C TYR A 2 11.80 10.61 -32.71
N ALA A 3 12.42 11.30 -33.67
CA ALA A 3 13.86 11.33 -33.77
C ALA A 3 14.42 11.94 -32.48
N SER A 4 15.41 11.27 -31.89
CA SER A 4 16.13 11.80 -30.74
C SER A 4 16.88 13.05 -31.19
N TYR A 5 16.52 14.19 -30.62
CA TYR A 5 17.11 15.47 -31.03
C TYR A 5 18.62 15.50 -30.78
N LEU A 6 19.12 14.75 -29.80
CA LEU A 6 20.57 14.59 -29.57
C LEU A 6 21.27 13.82 -30.69
N VAL A 7 20.58 12.86 -31.31
CA VAL A 7 21.09 12.16 -32.51
C VAL A 7 21.04 13.10 -33.71
N ASP A 8 19.96 13.86 -33.88
CA ASP A 8 19.79 14.81 -34.98
C ASP A 8 20.84 15.93 -34.94
N GLN A 9 21.16 16.41 -33.74
CA GLN A 9 22.22 17.39 -33.51
C GLN A 9 23.63 16.81 -33.58
N LYS A 10 23.78 15.50 -33.84
CA LYS A 10 25.06 14.77 -33.88
C LYS A 10 25.85 14.81 -32.57
N VAL A 11 25.17 15.05 -31.44
CA VAL A 11 25.77 15.04 -30.10
C VAL A 11 25.92 13.59 -29.61
N CYS A 12 24.90 12.78 -29.83
CA CYS A 12 24.89 11.36 -29.47
C CYS A 12 24.79 10.47 -30.72
N LYS A 13 25.32 9.25 -30.62
CA LYS A 13 25.06 8.20 -31.62
C LYS A 13 23.82 7.42 -31.22
N ALA A 14 23.00 7.05 -32.21
CA ALA A 14 21.90 6.13 -31.98
C ALA A 14 22.44 4.79 -31.48
N HIS A 15 21.81 4.25 -30.45
CA HIS A 15 22.13 2.95 -29.90
C HIS A 15 21.44 1.87 -30.72
N LYS A 16 22.21 0.85 -31.15
CA LYS A 16 21.70 -0.20 -32.03
C LYS A 16 20.76 -1.17 -31.30
N ASP A 17 21.05 -1.45 -30.04
CA ASP A 17 20.29 -2.36 -29.19
C ASP A 17 19.48 -1.55 -28.17
N VAL A 18 18.34 -1.03 -28.60
CA VAL A 18 17.51 -0.15 -27.77
C VAL A 18 16.89 -0.90 -26.59
N VAL A 19 16.62 -2.20 -26.75
CA VAL A 19 15.97 -3.02 -25.72
C VAL A 19 16.97 -4.02 -25.16
N ASP A 20 17.28 -3.90 -23.87
CA ASP A 20 17.93 -4.96 -23.13
C ASP A 20 16.87 -6.00 -22.74
N SER A 21 16.90 -7.15 -23.39
CA SER A 21 15.89 -8.21 -23.23
C SER A 21 15.83 -8.74 -21.80
N ASP A 22 16.94 -8.75 -21.06
CA ASP A 22 16.98 -9.33 -19.71
C ASP A 22 16.33 -8.42 -18.67
N VAL A 23 16.29 -7.12 -18.93
CA VAL A 23 15.88 -6.13 -17.93
C VAL A 23 14.60 -5.38 -18.32
N ALA A 24 14.43 -5.09 -19.60
CA ALA A 24 13.28 -4.38 -20.16
C ALA A 24 12.47 -5.25 -21.13
N GLY A 25 12.66 -6.57 -21.05
CA GLY A 25 11.94 -7.54 -21.85
C GLY A 25 10.48 -7.71 -21.45
N TRP A 26 9.68 -8.24 -22.37
CA TRP A 26 8.24 -8.42 -22.19
C TRP A 26 7.89 -9.31 -21.00
N GLY A 27 8.68 -10.36 -20.73
CA GLY A 27 8.45 -11.24 -19.58
C GLY A 27 8.59 -10.50 -18.24
N VAL A 28 9.57 -9.60 -18.12
CA VAL A 28 9.76 -8.77 -16.92
C VAL A 28 8.58 -7.81 -16.75
N ILE A 29 8.20 -7.09 -17.81
CA ILE A 29 7.09 -6.14 -17.79
C ILE A 29 5.78 -6.84 -17.42
N THR A 30 5.51 -7.99 -18.04
CA THR A 30 4.31 -8.78 -17.81
C THR A 30 4.27 -9.31 -16.39
N ALA A 31 5.38 -9.84 -15.86
CA ALA A 31 5.43 -10.34 -14.49
C ALA A 31 5.13 -9.25 -13.45
N PHE A 32 5.73 -8.06 -13.57
CA PHE A 32 5.48 -6.96 -12.62
C PHE A 32 4.06 -6.42 -12.76
N THR A 33 3.54 -6.28 -13.99
CA THR A 33 2.17 -5.83 -14.25
C THR A 33 1.14 -6.83 -13.74
N ALA A 34 1.38 -8.13 -13.92
CA ALA A 34 0.53 -9.18 -13.37
C ALA A 34 0.59 -9.20 -11.84
N ALA A 35 1.77 -9.05 -11.24
CA ALA A 35 1.94 -9.04 -9.79
C ALA A 35 1.13 -7.91 -9.13
N ILE A 36 1.23 -6.69 -9.65
CA ILE A 36 0.45 -5.55 -9.11
C ILE A 36 -1.05 -5.74 -9.28
N PHE A 37 -1.48 -6.25 -10.44
CA PHE A 37 -2.89 -6.51 -10.71
C PHE A 37 -3.46 -7.56 -9.75
N LEU A 38 -2.74 -8.68 -9.55
CA LEU A 38 -3.12 -9.75 -8.64
C LEU A 38 -3.18 -9.27 -7.18
N ASN A 39 -2.21 -8.44 -6.77
CA ASN A 39 -2.17 -7.89 -5.41
C ASN A 39 -3.35 -6.94 -5.15
N LEU A 40 -3.66 -6.05 -6.11
CA LEU A 40 -4.83 -5.18 -6.04
C LEU A 40 -6.13 -5.98 -6.00
N CYS A 41 -6.27 -6.99 -6.85
CA CYS A 41 -7.44 -7.87 -6.84
C CYS A 41 -7.61 -8.56 -5.49
N ALA A 42 -6.51 -9.06 -4.90
CA ALA A 42 -6.54 -9.70 -3.58
C ALA A 42 -7.01 -8.71 -2.50
N ILE A 43 -6.53 -7.47 -2.51
CA ILE A 43 -6.92 -6.45 -1.52
C ILE A 43 -8.37 -5.99 -1.70
N VAL A 44 -8.79 -5.71 -2.95
CA VAL A 44 -10.18 -5.34 -3.25
C VAL A 44 -11.12 -6.47 -2.83
N THR A 45 -10.77 -7.72 -3.16
CA THR A 45 -11.58 -8.88 -2.76
C THR A 45 -11.61 -9.01 -1.24
N ALA A 46 -10.48 -8.79 -0.55
CA ALA A 46 -10.42 -8.87 0.92
C ALA A 46 -11.28 -7.79 1.59
N TYR A 47 -11.33 -6.60 1.01
CA TYR A 47 -12.20 -5.52 1.46
C TYR A 47 -13.68 -5.84 1.25
N LEU A 48 -14.05 -6.29 0.05
CA LEU A 48 -15.45 -6.59 -0.30
C LEU A 48 -16.00 -7.80 0.47
N LEU A 49 -15.16 -8.81 0.74
CA LEU A 49 -15.55 -10.01 1.48
C LEU A 49 -15.44 -9.85 3.01
N LEU A 50 -15.27 -8.62 3.51
CA LEU A 50 -15.12 -8.33 4.95
C LEU A 50 -13.98 -9.11 5.64
N ALA A 51 -12.97 -9.52 4.88
CA ALA A 51 -11.88 -10.38 5.35
C ALA A 51 -10.77 -9.61 6.08
N LEU A 52 -10.78 -8.28 6.01
CA LEU A 52 -9.88 -7.45 6.83
C LEU A 52 -10.34 -7.45 8.30
N PRO A 53 -9.44 -7.19 9.26
CA PRO A 53 -9.83 -7.02 10.66
C PRO A 53 -10.92 -5.96 10.81
N THR A 54 -11.92 -6.22 11.65
CA THR A 54 -13.07 -5.32 11.87
C THR A 54 -12.66 -3.91 12.30
N THR A 55 -11.50 -3.77 12.95
CA THR A 55 -10.88 -2.51 13.36
C THR A 55 -10.40 -1.64 12.20
N ARG A 56 -10.33 -2.18 10.98
CA ARG A 56 -9.93 -1.44 9.77
C ARG A 56 -11.11 -0.76 9.06
N TYR A 57 -12.35 -1.16 9.35
CA TYR A 57 -13.53 -0.55 8.73
C TYR A 57 -13.99 0.63 9.58
N GLN A 58 -13.68 1.83 9.10
CA GLN A 58 -14.20 3.08 9.66
C GLN A 58 -15.69 3.23 9.33
N PRO A 59 -16.45 4.13 10.00
CA PRO A 59 -17.86 4.34 9.71
C PRO A 59 -18.15 4.60 8.22
N VAL A 60 -17.24 5.30 7.54
CA VAL A 60 -17.35 5.56 6.09
C VAL A 60 -17.22 4.28 5.25
N ASP A 61 -16.33 3.36 5.65
CA ASP A 61 -16.22 2.05 4.99
C ASP A 61 -17.51 1.24 5.13
N ARG A 62 -18.11 1.25 6.32
CA ARG A 62 -19.36 0.53 6.58
C ARG A 62 -20.51 1.06 5.73
N LEU A 63 -20.64 2.38 5.66
CA LEU A 63 -21.65 3.03 4.85
C LEU A 63 -21.47 2.72 3.36
N PHE A 64 -20.23 2.74 2.87
CA PHE A 64 -19.94 2.36 1.48
C PHE A 64 -20.30 0.90 1.21
N LEU A 65 -19.94 -0.01 2.11
CA LEU A 65 -20.26 -1.44 2.01
C LEU A 65 -21.78 -1.68 2.05
N GLU A 66 -22.51 -0.94 2.88
CA GLU A 66 -23.97 -0.98 2.93
C GLU A 66 -24.61 -0.47 1.61
N ILE A 67 -24.08 0.60 1.01
CA ILE A 67 -24.54 1.13 -0.27
C ILE A 67 -24.41 0.08 -1.40
N ILE A 68 -23.34 -0.71 -1.38
CA ILE A 68 -23.14 -1.80 -2.37
C ILE A 68 -23.87 -3.10 -1.99
N GLY A 69 -24.65 -3.11 -0.91
CA GLY A 69 -25.49 -4.23 -0.47
C GLY A 69 -24.77 -5.28 0.38
N ILE A 70 -23.60 -4.95 0.96
CA ILE A 70 -22.82 -5.84 1.83
C ILE A 70 -23.06 -5.41 3.28
N HIS A 71 -23.79 -6.24 4.04
CA HIS A 71 -24.10 -5.96 5.44
C HIS A 71 -22.97 -6.47 6.35
N ILE A 72 -22.40 -5.58 7.15
CA ILE A 72 -21.41 -5.93 8.18
C ILE A 72 -22.19 -6.32 9.45
N PRO A 73 -22.02 -7.54 9.98
CA PRO A 73 -22.65 -7.89 11.24
C PRO A 73 -22.17 -6.95 12.34
N ASP A 74 -23.10 -6.33 13.06
CA ASP A 74 -22.76 -5.50 14.20
C ASP A 74 -21.92 -6.31 15.19
N SER A 75 -20.75 -5.77 15.55
CA SER A 75 -19.90 -6.40 16.56
C SER A 75 -20.74 -6.51 17.82
N PRO A 76 -20.80 -7.69 18.48
CA PRO A 76 -21.57 -7.83 19.70
C PRO A 76 -20.99 -6.87 20.73
N THR A 77 -21.68 -5.75 20.92
CA THR A 77 -21.36 -4.76 21.94
C THR A 77 -21.14 -5.52 23.22
N THR A 78 -19.93 -5.45 23.75
CA THR A 78 -19.55 -6.11 25.00
C THR A 78 -20.55 -5.65 26.04
N SER A 79 -21.56 -6.48 26.29
CA SER A 79 -22.54 -6.28 27.34
C SER A 79 -21.71 -6.29 28.61
N ASN A 80 -21.48 -5.10 29.18
CA ASN A 80 -20.91 -4.92 30.50
C ASN A 80 -21.79 -5.69 31.48
N HIS A 81 -21.45 -6.95 31.72
CA HIS A 81 -21.92 -7.70 32.87
C HIS A 81 -21.24 -7.06 34.08
N HIS A 82 -21.84 -5.97 34.59
CA HIS A 82 -21.71 -5.58 35.97
C HIS A 82 -22.39 -6.67 36.81
N THR A 83 -21.68 -7.77 37.06
CA THR A 83 -22.04 -8.68 38.15
C THR A 83 -21.71 -7.99 39.47
N GLY A 84 -22.78 -7.47 40.05
CA GLY A 84 -23.03 -7.30 41.48
C GLY A 84 -21.99 -7.89 42.43
N ASN A 85 -21.35 -6.98 43.14
CA ASN A 85 -21.31 -6.92 44.60
C ASN A 85 -21.69 -8.23 45.34
N GLN A 86 -20.69 -8.99 45.78
CA GLN A 86 -20.82 -9.84 46.96
C GLN A 86 -19.65 -9.54 47.90
N GLY A 87 -19.94 -8.76 48.94
CA GLY A 87 -19.14 -8.76 50.14
C GLY A 87 -19.46 -9.99 50.98
N HIS A 88 -18.44 -10.68 51.47
CA HIS A 88 -18.55 -11.37 52.75
C HIS A 88 -17.21 -11.43 53.46
N ASP A 89 -17.25 -10.96 54.72
CA ASP A 89 -16.24 -11.03 55.76
C ASP A 89 -15.79 -12.48 56.05
N GLY A 90 -14.63 -12.63 56.69
CA GLY A 90 -14.38 -13.81 57.53
C GLY A 90 -12.93 -14.24 57.66
N THR A 91 -12.26 -13.66 58.64
CA THR A 91 -10.97 -14.10 59.20
C THR A 91 -11.09 -15.47 59.90
N THR A 92 -10.21 -16.43 59.60
CA THR A 92 -9.52 -17.23 60.64
C THR A 92 -8.33 -18.03 60.11
N SER A 93 -7.29 -18.00 60.93
CA SER A 93 -6.02 -18.71 60.89
C SER A 93 -6.19 -20.13 61.43
N GLU A 94 -5.53 -21.15 60.85
CA GLU A 94 -4.91 -22.27 61.59
C GLU A 94 -3.99 -23.13 60.69
N THR A 95 -2.93 -23.63 61.34
CA THR A 95 -1.70 -24.23 60.79
C THR A 95 -1.78 -25.78 60.75
N PRO A 96 -0.73 -26.58 60.49
CA PRO A 96 -0.75 -27.65 59.48
C PRO A 96 -0.74 -29.08 60.07
N THR A 97 -1.03 -30.11 59.28
CA THR A 97 -0.59 -31.48 59.59
C THR A 97 -0.37 -32.30 58.32
N PRO A 98 0.72 -33.10 58.24
CA PRO A 98 1.09 -33.87 57.05
C PRO A 98 0.50 -35.29 57.08
N ASP A 99 0.67 -36.00 55.95
CA ASP A 99 0.59 -37.45 55.74
C ASP A 99 -0.57 -37.96 54.85
N SER A 100 -0.34 -37.98 53.54
CA SER A 100 -0.53 -39.20 52.73
C SER A 100 0.12 -39.10 51.35
N PRO A 101 0.72 -40.19 50.83
CA PRO A 101 1.29 -40.22 49.50
C PRO A 101 0.22 -40.54 48.45
N GLU A 102 -0.01 -39.60 47.53
CA GLU A 102 -0.81 -39.82 46.32
C GLU A 102 0.03 -40.38 45.17
N ASP A 103 -0.58 -41.35 44.51
CA ASP A 103 -0.21 -42.05 43.28
C ASP A 103 -0.12 -41.12 42.03
N PRO A 104 0.48 -41.60 40.91
CA PRO A 104 1.09 -40.74 39.90
C PRO A 104 0.10 -40.01 38.98
N PRO A 105 0.53 -38.91 38.33
CA PRO A 105 -0.32 -38.15 37.43
C PRO A 105 -0.59 -38.94 36.15
N VAL A 106 -1.83 -39.40 36.01
CA VAL A 106 -2.41 -39.81 34.72
C VAL A 106 -2.45 -38.58 33.82
N SER A 107 -1.57 -38.56 32.84
CA SER A 107 -1.54 -37.62 31.73
C SER A 107 -2.87 -37.65 30.98
N ARG A 108 -3.72 -36.66 31.24
CA ARG A 108 -4.84 -36.34 30.37
C ARG A 108 -4.27 -35.91 29.01
N PRO A 109 -4.68 -36.53 27.90
CA PRO A 109 -4.41 -35.94 26.59
C PRO A 109 -5.15 -34.60 26.57
N ILE A 110 -4.39 -33.53 26.36
CA ILE A 110 -4.92 -32.26 25.89
C ILE A 110 -5.63 -32.60 24.59
N SER A 111 -6.95 -32.70 24.66
CA SER A 111 -7.81 -32.77 23.50
C SER A 111 -7.58 -31.45 22.78
N GLU A 112 -6.67 -31.47 21.84
CA GLU A 112 -6.46 -30.46 20.82
C GLU A 112 -7.83 -30.25 20.19
N SER A 113 -8.47 -29.15 20.57
CA SER A 113 -9.77 -28.78 20.05
C SER A 113 -9.57 -28.41 18.60
N THR A 114 -9.77 -29.37 17.71
CA THR A 114 -10.01 -29.18 16.28
C THR A 114 -11.33 -28.43 16.13
N HIS A 115 -11.33 -27.16 16.53
CA HIS A 115 -12.52 -26.31 16.59
C HIS A 115 -12.43 -25.28 15.46
N ASP A 116 -13.13 -25.62 14.38
CA ASP A 116 -13.85 -24.68 13.52
C ASP A 116 -13.00 -23.57 12.88
N THR A 117 -12.13 -23.96 11.95
CA THR A 117 -11.58 -23.03 10.96
C THR A 117 -12.63 -22.78 9.89
N THR A 118 -13.53 -21.83 10.15
CA THR A 118 -14.46 -21.33 9.12
C THR A 118 -13.69 -21.01 7.83
N PRO A 119 -14.23 -21.34 6.64
CA PRO A 119 -13.55 -21.13 5.36
C PRO A 119 -13.11 -19.67 5.15
N GLU A 120 -13.83 -18.71 5.74
CA GLU A 120 -13.46 -17.30 5.78
C GLU A 120 -12.10 -17.05 6.44
N ARG A 121 -11.82 -17.64 7.60
CA ARG A 121 -10.53 -17.49 8.30
C ARG A 121 -9.36 -18.10 7.53
N GLN A 122 -9.61 -19.14 6.74
CA GLN A 122 -8.58 -19.76 5.91
C GLN A 122 -8.24 -18.87 4.72
N TRP A 123 -9.26 -18.31 4.06
CA TRP A 123 -9.09 -17.41 2.93
C TRP A 123 -8.40 -16.09 3.32
N THR A 124 -8.71 -15.54 4.50
CA THR A 124 -8.04 -14.35 5.02
C THR A 124 -6.54 -14.61 5.26
N ARG A 125 -6.20 -15.80 5.80
CA ARG A 125 -4.81 -16.22 6.01
C ARG A 125 -4.07 -16.40 4.69
N ALA A 126 -4.65 -17.10 3.72
CA ALA A 126 -4.04 -17.32 2.41
C ALA A 126 -3.82 -16.00 1.65
N SER A 127 -4.82 -15.12 1.62
CA SER A 127 -4.72 -13.81 0.97
C SER A 127 -3.67 -12.91 1.63
N ARG A 128 -3.54 -12.97 2.96
CA ARG A 128 -2.49 -12.26 3.70
C ARG A 128 -1.10 -12.78 3.33
N VAL A 129 -0.89 -14.09 3.34
CA VAL A 129 0.40 -14.70 2.95
C VAL A 129 0.75 -14.33 1.51
N LEU A 130 -0.23 -14.38 0.61
CA LEU A 130 -0.08 -14.03 -0.79
C LEU A 130 0.36 -12.57 -0.98
N VAL A 131 -0.37 -11.62 -0.37
CA VAL A 131 -0.10 -10.17 -0.50
C VAL A 131 1.24 -9.79 0.13
N LEU A 132 1.58 -10.38 1.28
CA LEU A 132 2.86 -10.14 1.97
C LEU A 132 4.03 -10.73 1.18
N GLY A 133 3.91 -11.98 0.72
CA GLY A 133 4.94 -12.65 -0.05
C GLY A 133 5.23 -11.93 -1.37
N MET A 134 4.18 -11.46 -2.07
CA MET A 134 4.35 -10.63 -3.26
C MET A 134 5.05 -9.30 -2.94
N GLY A 135 4.74 -8.67 -1.82
CA GLY A 135 5.40 -7.45 -1.34
C GLY A 135 6.90 -7.60 -1.22
N ASP A 136 7.33 -8.55 -0.39
CA ASP A 136 8.73 -8.73 -0.07
C ASP A 136 9.53 -9.17 -1.32
N GLN A 137 8.95 -10.04 -2.16
CA GLN A 137 9.56 -10.41 -3.44
C GLN A 137 9.73 -9.20 -4.38
N GLN A 138 8.73 -8.34 -4.46
CA GLN A 138 8.75 -7.16 -5.32
C GLN A 138 9.73 -6.09 -4.81
N LEU A 139 9.88 -5.95 -3.49
CA LEU A 139 10.88 -5.10 -2.89
C LEU A 139 12.30 -5.54 -3.31
N PHE A 140 12.64 -6.82 -3.15
CA PHE A 140 13.97 -7.32 -3.49
C PHE A 140 14.22 -7.31 -5.00
N THR A 141 13.26 -7.74 -5.81
CA THR A 141 13.41 -7.73 -7.28
C THR A 141 13.51 -6.31 -7.83
N GLY A 142 12.69 -5.37 -7.34
CA GLY A 142 12.79 -3.96 -7.71
C GLY A 142 14.14 -3.34 -7.31
N MET A 143 14.66 -3.64 -6.11
CA MET A 143 16.03 -3.24 -5.72
C MET A 143 17.09 -3.86 -6.63
N ALA A 144 16.96 -5.14 -6.96
CA ALA A 144 17.89 -5.87 -7.83
C ALA A 144 17.92 -5.31 -9.27
N LEU A 145 16.85 -4.66 -9.72
CA LEU A 145 16.84 -3.93 -11.00
C LEU A 145 17.41 -2.51 -10.86
N MET A 146 17.02 -1.77 -9.82
CA MET A 146 17.46 -0.37 -9.66
C MET A 146 18.93 -0.22 -9.28
N ILE A 147 19.47 -1.09 -8.40
CA ILE A 147 20.85 -0.97 -7.93
C ILE A 147 21.84 -1.10 -9.09
N PRO A 148 21.81 -2.16 -9.93
CA PRO A 148 22.70 -2.26 -11.09
C PRO A 148 22.48 -1.11 -12.06
N MET A 149 21.23 -0.71 -12.31
CA MET A 149 20.94 0.42 -13.20
C MET A 149 21.60 1.72 -12.73
N LEU A 150 21.50 2.04 -11.45
CA LEU A 150 22.12 3.24 -10.87
C LEU A 150 23.65 3.13 -10.83
N LEU A 151 24.21 1.97 -10.50
CA LEU A 151 25.66 1.75 -10.51
C LEU A 151 26.26 1.87 -11.92
N ILE A 152 25.60 1.28 -12.92
CA ILE A 152 25.98 1.40 -14.33
C ILE A 152 25.87 2.86 -14.75
N THR A 153 24.78 3.55 -14.39
CA THR A 153 24.59 4.97 -14.68
C THR A 153 25.71 5.83 -14.07
N GLY A 154 26.16 5.51 -12.85
CA GLY A 154 27.29 6.15 -12.17
C GLY A 154 28.66 5.88 -12.81
N GLY A 155 28.74 5.06 -13.86
CA GLY A 155 29.98 4.77 -14.59
C GLY A 155 30.84 3.68 -13.96
N LEU A 156 30.31 2.92 -12.99
CA LEU A 156 31.03 1.80 -12.42
C LEU A 156 31.28 0.75 -13.52
N HIS A 157 32.54 0.37 -13.75
CA HIS A 157 33.00 -0.59 -14.76
C HIS A 157 32.84 -0.20 -16.25
N GLY A 158 32.47 1.05 -16.58
CA GLY A 158 32.38 1.49 -17.98
C GLY A 158 31.26 0.84 -18.81
N LEU A 159 30.33 0.11 -18.18
CA LEU A 159 29.15 -0.49 -18.83
C LEU A 159 28.06 0.54 -19.18
N ASN A 160 28.27 1.82 -18.91
CA ASN A 160 27.29 2.88 -19.22
C ASN A 160 27.07 3.10 -20.73
N GLU A 161 27.93 2.53 -21.57
CA GLU A 161 27.80 2.59 -23.04
C GLU A 161 26.85 1.52 -23.61
N SER A 162 26.64 0.40 -22.91
CA SER A 162 25.75 -0.68 -23.39
C SER A 162 24.29 -0.46 -23.03
N LEU A 163 24.03 0.35 -21.99
CA LEU A 163 22.69 0.57 -21.48
C LEU A 163 21.96 1.70 -22.23
N SER A 164 20.75 1.42 -22.70
CA SER A 164 19.87 2.40 -23.35
C SER A 164 19.04 3.19 -22.33
N VAL A 165 18.67 4.42 -22.70
CA VAL A 165 17.69 5.22 -21.95
C VAL A 165 16.33 4.50 -21.88
N TYR A 166 15.95 3.78 -22.94
CA TYR A 166 14.74 2.95 -22.94
C TYR A 166 14.72 1.95 -21.77
N SER A 167 15.77 1.13 -21.63
CA SER A 167 15.83 0.11 -20.57
C SER A 167 15.80 0.75 -19.18
N PHE A 168 16.48 1.89 -19.00
CA PHE A 168 16.45 2.65 -17.75
C PHE A 168 15.02 3.13 -17.39
N LYS A 169 14.28 3.63 -18.37
CA LYS A 169 12.89 4.09 -18.16
C LYS A 169 11.96 2.94 -17.81
N VAL A 170 12.08 1.81 -18.50
CA VAL A 170 11.31 0.60 -18.17
C VAL A 170 11.59 0.17 -16.74
N VAL A 171 12.85 0.04 -16.32
CA VAL A 171 13.18 -0.32 -14.93
C VAL A 171 12.59 0.65 -13.92
N THR A 172 12.64 1.95 -14.21
CA THR A 172 12.05 2.96 -13.32
C THR A 172 10.54 2.77 -13.18
N MET A 173 9.83 2.44 -14.27
CA MET A 173 8.39 2.14 -14.24
C MET A 173 8.08 0.83 -13.49
N LEU A 174 8.91 -0.21 -13.67
CA LEU A 174 8.76 -1.47 -12.95
C LEU A 174 9.00 -1.28 -11.45
N ALA A 175 10.01 -0.50 -11.07
CA ALA A 175 10.26 -0.14 -9.67
C ALA A 175 9.09 0.66 -9.07
N TYR A 176 8.45 1.54 -9.86
CA TYR A 176 7.23 2.22 -9.44
C TYR A 176 6.07 1.23 -9.19
N PHE A 177 5.94 0.14 -9.96
CA PHE A 177 4.98 -0.92 -9.65
C PHE A 177 5.34 -1.70 -8.39
N SER A 178 6.61 -2.05 -8.19
CA SER A 178 7.05 -2.69 -6.95
C SER A 178 6.80 -1.80 -5.74
N PHE A 179 6.91 -0.48 -5.87
CA PHE A 179 6.52 0.49 -4.84
C PHE A 179 5.03 0.37 -4.48
N ILE A 180 4.15 0.34 -5.47
CA ILE A 180 2.71 0.22 -5.21
C ILE A 180 2.39 -1.13 -4.55
N ILE A 181 3.02 -2.22 -5.00
CA ILE A 181 2.85 -3.54 -4.37
C ILE A 181 3.34 -3.49 -2.92
N GLN A 182 4.46 -2.85 -2.64
CA GLN A 182 4.97 -2.70 -1.27
C GLN A 182 4.02 -1.90 -0.39
N LEU A 183 3.44 -0.83 -0.94
CA LEU A 183 2.37 -0.09 -0.29
C LEU A 183 1.18 -1.02 0.03
N CYS A 184 0.68 -1.76 -0.96
CA CYS A 184 -0.41 -2.72 -0.81
C CYS A 184 -0.13 -3.76 0.29
N SER A 185 1.10 -4.28 0.38
CA SER A 185 1.47 -5.22 1.43
C SER A 185 1.45 -4.60 2.82
N LEU A 186 1.87 -3.34 2.95
CA LEU A 186 1.84 -2.60 4.22
C LEU A 186 0.42 -2.30 4.71
N THR A 187 -0.57 -2.16 3.84
CA THR A 187 -1.97 -1.94 4.28
C THR A 187 -2.56 -3.16 4.96
N VAL A 188 -2.11 -4.36 4.59
CA VAL A 188 -2.66 -5.64 5.05
C VAL A 188 -2.00 -6.14 6.35
N ILE A 189 -0.79 -5.69 6.70
CA ILE A 189 -0.11 -6.11 7.94
C ILE A 189 -0.91 -5.64 9.16
N PRO A 190 -1.45 -6.56 9.99
CA PRO A 190 -1.92 -6.22 11.32
C PRO A 190 -0.72 -5.87 12.20
N ASN A 191 -0.92 -4.90 13.10
CA ASN A 191 0.06 -4.58 14.14
C ASN A 191 0.08 -5.71 15.18
N ASP A 192 0.64 -6.87 14.82
CA ASP A 192 0.79 -8.00 15.72
C ASP A 192 1.90 -7.65 16.72
N ALA A 193 1.53 -7.31 17.96
CA ALA A 193 2.43 -6.90 19.04
C ALA A 193 3.54 -7.92 19.37
N SER A 194 3.42 -9.16 18.88
CA SER A 194 4.39 -10.24 19.10
C SER A 194 5.60 -10.23 18.15
N GLU A 195 5.61 -9.41 17.10
CA GLU A 195 6.74 -9.37 16.17
C GLU A 195 7.96 -8.67 16.78
N LYS A 196 9.14 -9.31 16.70
CA LYS A 196 10.39 -8.76 17.22
C LYS A 196 10.68 -7.40 16.59
N GLN A 197 10.86 -6.38 17.43
CA GLN A 197 11.10 -5.01 17.01
C GLN A 197 12.28 -4.85 16.02
N THR A 198 13.29 -5.71 16.11
CA THR A 198 14.42 -5.75 15.17
C THR A 198 14.00 -6.02 13.73
N LEU A 199 13.03 -6.92 13.51
CA LEU A 199 12.58 -7.27 12.16
C LEU A 199 11.83 -6.10 11.51
N ARG A 200 11.08 -5.34 12.30
CA ARG A 200 10.38 -4.14 11.85
C ARG A 200 11.34 -3.04 11.40
N TYR A 201 12.39 -2.77 12.18
CA TYR A 201 13.42 -1.79 11.79
C TYR A 201 14.16 -2.21 10.52
N PHE A 202 14.49 -3.50 10.39
CA PHE A 202 15.15 -4.01 9.20
C PHE A 202 14.28 -3.87 7.95
N ARG A 203 13.00 -4.23 8.06
CA ARG A 203 12.00 -4.05 7.00
C ARG A 203 11.86 -2.58 6.61
N ALA A 204 11.71 -1.69 7.60
CA ALA A 204 11.65 -0.25 7.40
C ALA A 204 12.93 0.30 6.74
N GLY A 205 14.10 -0.26 7.06
CA GLY A 205 15.38 0.11 6.47
C GLY A 205 15.45 -0.20 4.97
N PHE A 206 15.12 -1.42 4.55
CA PHE A 206 15.07 -1.77 3.12
C PHE A 206 14.03 -0.97 2.36
N MET A 207 12.89 -0.77 3.01
CA MET A 207 11.84 0.11 2.54
C MET A 207 12.38 1.53 2.24
N LEU A 208 13.01 2.18 3.21
CA LEU A 208 13.57 3.51 3.04
C LEU A 208 14.65 3.55 1.95
N LEU A 209 15.52 2.53 1.89
CA LEU A 209 16.52 2.40 0.83
C LEU A 209 15.85 2.34 -0.56
N PHE A 210 14.84 1.49 -0.72
CA PHE A 210 14.10 1.36 -1.97
C PHE A 210 13.45 2.68 -2.39
N LEU A 211 12.86 3.43 -1.45
CA LEU A 211 12.29 4.75 -1.72
C LEU A 211 13.36 5.73 -2.25
N LEU A 212 14.54 5.77 -1.63
CA LEU A 212 15.63 6.65 -2.07
C LEU A 212 16.11 6.30 -3.48
N LEU A 213 16.24 5.00 -3.78
CA LEU A 213 16.60 4.52 -5.12
C LEU A 213 15.51 4.90 -6.14
N LEU A 214 14.23 4.70 -5.80
CA LEU A 214 13.10 5.02 -6.67
C LEU A 214 13.04 6.52 -6.99
N ILE A 215 13.16 7.40 -5.99
CA ILE A 215 13.16 8.86 -6.20
C ILE A 215 14.31 9.24 -7.13
N SER A 216 15.51 8.69 -6.90
CA SER A 216 16.68 8.96 -7.74
C SER A 216 16.43 8.56 -9.19
N CYS A 217 15.91 7.35 -9.43
CA CYS A 217 15.56 6.86 -10.76
C CYS A 217 14.45 7.71 -11.42
N MET A 218 13.41 8.09 -10.67
CA MET A 218 12.30 8.91 -11.17
C MET A 218 12.78 10.28 -11.62
N VAL A 219 13.62 10.94 -10.82
CA VAL A 219 14.19 12.26 -11.17
C VAL A 219 14.99 12.19 -12.46
N ILE A 220 15.85 11.17 -12.63
CA ILE A 220 16.65 11.00 -13.84
C ILE A 220 15.74 10.66 -15.04
N SER A 221 14.84 9.69 -14.88
CA SER A 221 13.95 9.17 -15.93
C SER A 221 12.99 10.22 -16.49
N GLN A 222 12.53 11.14 -15.64
CA GLN A 222 11.58 12.20 -16.00
C GLN A 222 12.26 13.50 -16.47
N SER A 223 13.60 13.55 -16.51
CA SER A 223 14.31 14.65 -17.14
C SER A 223 13.94 14.77 -18.63
N VAL A 224 13.99 15.99 -19.17
CA VAL A 224 13.70 16.26 -20.58
C VAL A 224 14.59 15.44 -21.49
N THR A 225 15.88 15.34 -21.15
CA THR A 225 16.83 14.55 -21.91
C THR A 225 16.41 13.08 -22.02
N PHE A 226 16.03 12.44 -20.91
CA PHE A 226 15.63 11.02 -20.91
C PHE A 226 14.25 10.81 -21.54
N ARG A 227 13.37 11.81 -21.44
CA ARG A 227 12.01 11.71 -21.98
C ARG A 227 11.99 11.57 -23.49
N PHE A 228 12.81 12.35 -24.19
CA PHE A 228 12.78 12.46 -25.66
C PHE A 228 13.89 11.68 -26.38
N ASN A 229 14.91 11.19 -25.68
CA ASN A 229 16.02 10.46 -26.27
C ASN A 229 16.06 9.02 -25.75
N SER A 230 15.06 8.20 -26.08
CA SER A 230 14.99 6.80 -25.63
C SER A 230 16.01 5.88 -26.31
N ASN A 231 16.44 6.22 -27.53
CA ASN A 231 17.31 5.41 -28.39
C ASN A 231 18.80 5.75 -28.26
N VAL A 232 19.21 6.53 -27.25
CA VAL A 232 20.63 6.83 -26.97
C VAL A 232 21.10 6.06 -25.75
N SER A 233 22.42 5.95 -25.58
CA SER A 233 23.00 5.37 -24.38
C SER A 233 22.78 6.27 -23.16
N VAL A 234 22.61 5.66 -21.99
CA VAL A 234 22.45 6.36 -20.71
C VAL A 234 23.63 7.28 -20.45
N LYS A 235 24.87 6.87 -20.79
CA LYS A 235 26.06 7.72 -20.69
C LYS A 235 25.90 9.05 -21.42
N CYS A 236 25.48 9.02 -22.68
CA CYS A 236 25.37 10.22 -23.49
C CYS A 236 24.24 11.12 -23.00
N ALA A 237 23.11 10.53 -22.61
CA ALA A 237 21.99 11.26 -22.02
C ALA A 237 22.36 11.89 -20.67
N LEU A 238 23.15 11.21 -19.83
CA LEU A 238 23.56 11.72 -18.53
C LEU A 238 24.58 12.88 -18.66
N GLN A 239 25.49 12.81 -19.64
CA GLN A 239 26.43 13.91 -19.90
C GLN A 239 25.73 15.19 -20.39
N ASN A 240 24.56 15.04 -21.03
CA ASN A 240 23.73 16.13 -21.51
C ASN A 240 22.41 16.21 -20.72
N LEU A 241 22.48 15.90 -19.41
CA LEU A 241 21.30 15.88 -18.56
C LEU A 241 20.80 17.30 -18.32
N HIS A 242 19.64 17.61 -18.89
CA HIS A 242 18.93 18.85 -18.67
C HIS A 242 17.53 18.54 -18.12
N MET A 243 17.20 19.15 -16.99
CA MET A 243 15.85 19.11 -16.44
C MET A 243 14.90 20.03 -17.21
N VAL A 244 15.44 21.08 -17.83
CA VAL A 244 14.74 21.99 -18.74
C VAL A 244 15.71 22.31 -19.87
N ASP A 245 15.33 21.99 -21.11
CA ASP A 245 16.17 22.22 -22.29
C ASP A 245 15.53 23.26 -23.22
N PRO A 246 15.99 24.53 -23.19
CA PRO A 246 15.46 25.59 -24.04
C PRO A 246 15.89 25.46 -25.51
N GLN A 247 16.85 24.58 -25.84
CA GLN A 247 17.35 24.39 -27.20
C GLN A 247 16.54 23.35 -27.99
N ARG A 248 15.52 22.74 -27.37
CA ARG A 248 14.66 21.74 -28.00
C ARG A 248 13.80 22.37 -29.12
N PRO A 249 13.71 21.75 -30.30
CA PRO A 249 12.79 22.20 -31.34
C PRO A 249 11.34 22.09 -30.86
N GLY A 250 10.57 23.19 -30.95
CA GLY A 250 9.20 23.27 -30.45
C GLY A 250 9.06 23.64 -28.97
N TYR A 251 10.13 24.17 -28.35
CA TYR A 251 10.10 24.63 -26.96
C TYR A 251 9.15 25.82 -26.74
N THR A 252 8.17 25.65 -25.85
CA THR A 252 7.33 26.74 -25.32
C THR A 252 7.64 26.91 -23.83
N VAL A 253 8.21 28.07 -23.48
CA VAL A 253 8.91 28.34 -22.20
C VAL A 253 8.08 28.08 -20.93
N PHE A 254 6.75 28.18 -20.99
CA PHE A 254 5.92 28.31 -19.78
C PHE A 254 4.85 27.24 -19.53
N SER A 255 4.56 26.34 -20.48
CA SER A 255 3.52 25.31 -20.25
C SER A 255 4.11 23.93 -19.97
N ASP A 256 4.82 23.32 -20.92
CA ASP A 256 4.90 21.87 -20.90
C ASP A 256 5.95 21.34 -19.91
N GLU A 257 7.18 21.85 -19.95
CA GLU A 257 8.26 21.34 -19.10
C GLU A 257 8.07 21.72 -17.63
N ALA A 258 7.54 22.91 -17.35
CA ALA A 258 7.21 23.34 -15.99
C ALA A 258 6.08 22.51 -15.38
N ILE A 259 5.04 22.17 -16.16
CA ILE A 259 3.95 21.29 -15.71
C ILE A 259 4.50 19.90 -15.40
N ILE A 260 5.39 19.37 -16.25
CA ILE A 260 5.99 18.04 -16.04
C ILE A 260 6.83 18.02 -14.77
N PHE A 261 7.69 19.02 -14.57
CA PHE A 261 8.52 19.12 -13.37
C PHE A 261 7.68 19.29 -12.11
N PHE A 262 6.64 20.12 -12.15
CA PHE A 262 5.72 20.29 -11.02
C PHE A 262 4.97 19.01 -10.71
N ASN A 263 4.47 18.29 -11.73
CA ASN A 263 3.81 17.00 -11.56
C ASN A 263 4.76 15.97 -10.93
N LEU A 264 6.01 15.92 -11.38
CA LEU A 264 7.04 15.07 -10.78
C LEU A 264 7.27 15.42 -9.30
N LEU A 265 7.39 16.71 -8.96
CA LEU A 265 7.57 17.17 -7.60
C LEU A 265 6.39 16.76 -6.71
N VAL A 266 5.17 17.01 -7.17
CA VAL A 266 3.94 16.62 -6.46
C VAL A 266 3.89 15.11 -6.27
N LEU A 267 4.19 14.32 -7.31
CA LEU A 267 4.21 12.87 -7.24
C LEU A 267 5.26 12.38 -6.22
N ILE A 268 6.47 12.94 -6.21
CA ILE A 268 7.51 12.61 -5.22
C ILE A 268 7.04 12.93 -3.80
N VAL A 269 6.45 14.12 -3.59
CA VAL A 269 5.94 14.53 -2.27
C VAL A 269 4.86 13.58 -1.79
N ILE A 270 3.90 13.24 -2.65
CA ILE A 270 2.83 12.29 -2.34
C ILE A 270 3.41 10.92 -1.98
N ILE A 271 4.31 10.38 -2.81
CA ILE A 271 5.00 9.10 -2.56
C ILE A 271 5.71 9.11 -1.20
N VAL A 272 6.46 10.17 -0.89
CA VAL A 272 7.20 10.30 0.38
C VAL A 272 6.25 10.39 1.57
N LEU A 273 5.18 11.18 1.47
CA LEU A 273 4.19 11.32 2.55
C LEU A 273 3.49 10.00 2.84
N GLU A 274 3.02 9.29 1.81
CA GLU A 274 2.42 7.97 1.95
C GLU A 274 3.39 6.97 2.60
N TYR A 275 4.66 7.04 2.22
CA TYR A 275 5.69 6.19 2.79
C TYR A 275 5.92 6.45 4.26
N LEU A 276 6.13 7.71 4.61
CA LEU A 276 6.40 8.14 5.97
C LEU A 276 5.20 7.82 6.88
N ARG A 277 3.96 7.98 6.38
CA ARG A 277 2.75 7.59 7.11
C ARG A 277 2.79 6.11 7.49
N ARG A 278 3.10 5.23 6.54
CA ARG A 278 3.11 3.77 6.76
C ARG A 278 4.29 3.30 7.60
N VAL A 279 5.48 3.85 7.38
CA VAL A 279 6.66 3.55 8.19
C VAL A 279 6.46 4.01 9.63
N ARG A 280 5.87 5.19 9.86
CA ARG A 280 5.53 5.66 11.21
C ARG A 280 4.52 4.74 11.89
N GLY A 281 3.50 4.27 11.17
CA GLY A 281 2.55 3.29 11.69
C GLY A 281 3.19 1.95 12.06
N LEU A 282 4.23 1.53 11.34
CA LEU A 282 5.01 0.33 11.64
C LEU A 282 5.94 0.50 12.85
N LEU A 283 6.51 1.69 13.02
CA LEU A 283 7.48 2.01 14.08
C LEU A 283 6.82 2.32 15.42
N ASN A 284 5.67 3.02 15.41
CA ASN A 284 4.95 3.45 16.60
C ASN A 284 3.54 2.83 16.61
N PRO A 285 3.40 1.54 16.96
CA PRO A 285 2.10 0.88 17.04
C PRO A 285 1.17 1.57 18.07
N ASP A 286 1.71 2.09 19.17
CA ASP A 286 0.96 2.69 20.28
C ASP A 286 0.25 4.02 19.93
N LEU A 287 0.73 4.77 18.93
CA LEU A 287 0.08 6.02 18.52
C LEU A 287 -1.26 5.77 17.81
N ARG A 288 -1.46 4.57 17.26
CA ARG A 288 -2.64 4.25 16.46
C ARG A 288 -3.86 3.86 17.31
N ASP A 289 -3.64 3.41 18.54
CA ASP A 289 -4.72 3.13 19.50
C ASP A 289 -5.25 4.43 20.15
N SER A 290 -4.41 5.47 20.27
CA SER A 290 -4.84 6.77 20.82
C SER A 290 -5.83 7.50 19.91
N ASP A 291 -5.79 7.28 18.60
CA ASP A 291 -6.74 7.88 17.64
C ASP A 291 -8.09 7.14 17.62
N ASN A 292 -8.14 5.89 18.11
CA ASN A 292 -9.36 5.09 18.22
C ASN A 292 -10.07 5.21 19.58
N ILE A 293 -9.43 5.80 20.59
CA ILE A 293 -10.11 6.21 21.83
C ILE A 293 -10.77 7.56 21.56
N THR A 294 -11.78 7.54 20.69
CA THR A 294 -12.84 8.53 20.76
C THR A 294 -13.41 8.39 22.17
N THR A 295 -13.13 9.36 23.01
CA THR A 295 -13.81 9.51 24.30
C THR A 295 -15.30 9.40 23.98
N PRO A 296 -16.06 8.44 24.54
CA PRO A 296 -17.50 8.48 24.41
C PRO A 296 -17.88 9.86 24.89
N MET A 297 -18.40 10.67 23.97
CA MET A 297 -18.86 12.01 24.27
C MET A 297 -19.94 11.81 25.32
N ASN A 298 -19.57 12.00 26.59
CA ASN A 298 -20.50 11.95 27.70
C ASN A 298 -21.56 12.99 27.36
N GLU A 299 -22.71 12.46 26.95
CA GLU A 299 -23.97 13.16 26.93
C GLU A 299 -24.08 13.90 28.27
N PRO A 300 -24.18 15.25 28.26
CA PRO A 300 -24.41 15.96 29.50
C PRO A 300 -25.80 15.55 29.98
N THR A 301 -25.83 14.63 30.94
CA THR A 301 -27.00 14.34 31.75
C THR A 301 -27.39 15.64 32.44
N ASN A 302 -28.37 16.32 31.85
CA ASN A 302 -29.08 17.44 32.45
C ASN A 302 -29.94 16.89 33.60
N ASP A 303 -29.30 16.57 34.72
CA ASP A 303 -29.94 16.52 36.02
C ASP A 303 -29.61 17.82 36.77
N SER A 304 -30.42 18.84 36.52
CA SER A 304 -30.72 19.82 37.57
C SER A 304 -32.20 20.14 37.54
N ALA A 305 -32.91 19.48 38.43
CA ALA A 305 -34.22 19.89 38.88
C ALA A 305 -34.12 21.30 39.49
N ILE A 306 -34.76 22.27 38.85
CA ILE A 306 -35.25 23.48 39.53
C ILE A 306 -36.70 23.67 39.11
N GLU A 307 -37.59 23.30 40.02
CA GLU A 307 -38.99 23.70 40.06
C GLU A 307 -39.06 25.22 40.22
N LEU A 308 -39.67 25.93 39.27
CA LEU A 308 -40.50 27.09 39.61
C LEU A 308 -41.58 27.33 38.55
N THR A 309 -42.82 27.30 39.03
CA THR A 309 -44.07 27.57 38.33
C THR A 309 -44.17 29.00 37.81
N THR A 310 -44.58 29.19 36.55
CA THR A 310 -45.47 30.31 36.18
C THR A 310 -46.22 30.03 34.87
N ASN A 311 -47.54 30.21 34.91
CA ASN A 311 -48.48 29.99 33.82
C ASN A 311 -48.44 31.13 32.78
N SER A 312 -48.50 30.83 31.48
CA SER A 312 -49.38 31.51 30.51
C SER A 312 -49.32 30.91 29.10
N ALA A 313 -50.48 30.40 28.70
CA ALA A 313 -51.17 30.57 27.41
C ALA A 313 -50.37 30.90 26.12
N THR A 314 -50.54 29.99 25.15
CA THR A 314 -50.81 30.25 23.72
C THR A 314 -49.68 30.82 22.85
N GLU A 315 -49.05 29.95 22.06
CA GLU A 315 -49.20 30.02 20.60
C GLU A 315 -48.68 28.75 19.91
N THR A 316 -49.56 28.16 19.11
CA THR A 316 -49.32 27.04 18.23
C THR A 316 -48.61 27.56 16.98
N ILE A 317 -47.30 27.39 16.88
CA ILE A 317 -46.58 27.50 15.60
C ILE A 317 -45.90 26.15 15.35
N THR A 318 -46.62 25.32 14.61
CA THR A 318 -46.08 24.21 13.83
C THR A 318 -45.06 24.76 12.83
N ASN A 319 -43.77 24.61 13.12
CA ASN A 319 -42.74 24.64 12.09
C ASN A 319 -42.41 23.20 11.70
N PRO A 320 -42.45 22.86 10.40
CA PRO A 320 -41.97 21.56 9.95
C PRO A 320 -40.47 21.50 10.21
N ILE A 321 -40.09 20.36 10.77
CA ILE A 321 -38.73 19.89 10.98
C ILE A 321 -37.93 20.09 9.68
N ASP A 322 -36.97 21.01 9.71
CA ASP A 322 -35.95 21.18 8.69
C ASP A 322 -34.90 20.07 8.87
N THR A 323 -35.22 18.87 8.37
CA THR A 323 -34.33 17.71 8.32
C THR A 323 -33.28 17.80 7.21
N GLY A 324 -33.30 18.85 6.37
CA GLY A 324 -32.42 18.96 5.21
C GLY A 324 -31.04 19.57 5.48
N THR A 325 -30.87 20.31 6.58
CA THR A 325 -29.64 21.07 6.85
C THR A 325 -28.69 20.40 7.85
N MET A 326 -29.18 19.47 8.68
CA MET A 326 -28.33 18.71 9.59
C MET A 326 -27.56 17.58 8.92
N GLU A 327 -28.11 16.93 7.89
CA GLU A 327 -27.36 15.91 7.13
C GLU A 327 -26.12 16.53 6.47
N HIS A 328 -26.23 17.69 5.84
CA HIS A 328 -25.09 18.30 5.14
C HIS A 328 -23.94 18.71 6.08
N ARG A 329 -24.27 19.19 7.29
CA ARG A 329 -23.28 19.52 8.32
C ARG A 329 -22.69 18.28 8.99
N PHE A 330 -23.49 17.24 9.18
CA PHE A 330 -23.04 15.94 9.67
C PHE A 330 -22.13 15.25 8.65
N TRP A 331 -22.47 15.26 7.36
CA TRP A 331 -21.62 14.75 6.27
C TRP A 331 -20.31 15.54 6.12
N LEU A 332 -20.33 16.86 6.31
CA LEU A 332 -19.12 17.68 6.27
C LEU A 332 -18.20 17.46 7.47
N HIS A 333 -18.75 17.23 8.67
CA HIS A 333 -17.95 17.12 9.89
C HIS A 333 -17.59 15.67 10.26
N LEU A 334 -18.47 14.72 9.99
CA LEU A 334 -18.24 13.29 10.19
C LEU A 334 -17.45 12.65 9.02
N GLY A 335 -17.37 13.34 7.87
CA GLY A 335 -16.90 12.77 6.61
C GLY A 335 -15.50 13.20 6.15
N LEU A 336 -14.80 14.10 6.83
CA LEU A 336 -13.43 14.48 6.45
C LEU A 336 -12.38 13.78 7.31
N GLU A 337 -12.49 13.89 8.64
CA GLU A 337 -11.53 13.26 9.56
C GLU A 337 -11.63 11.72 9.55
N ASN A 338 -12.86 11.16 9.48
CA ASN A 338 -13.05 9.71 9.38
C ASN A 338 -12.78 9.17 7.96
N PHE A 339 -12.77 10.02 6.94
CA PHE A 339 -12.46 9.60 5.58
C PHE A 339 -10.96 9.55 5.35
N GLU A 340 -10.18 10.48 5.93
CA GLU A 340 -8.72 10.46 5.88
C GLU A 340 -8.12 9.19 6.50
N SER A 341 -8.80 8.61 7.50
CA SER A 341 -8.38 7.36 8.16
C SER A 341 -9.05 6.10 7.60
N SER A 342 -9.94 6.22 6.60
CA SER A 342 -10.69 5.10 6.05
C SER A 342 -9.85 4.19 5.16
N PHE A 343 -10.15 2.89 5.16
CA PHE A 343 -9.51 1.95 4.26
C PHE A 343 -9.93 2.19 2.80
N LEU A 344 -11.16 2.63 2.57
CA LEU A 344 -11.67 3.01 1.27
C LEU A 344 -10.81 4.07 0.59
N LEU A 345 -10.40 5.10 1.33
CA LEU A 345 -9.52 6.14 0.79
C LEU A 345 -8.14 5.58 0.45
N GLU A 346 -7.57 4.70 1.29
CA GLU A 346 -6.34 3.99 0.96
C GLU A 346 -6.49 3.20 -0.36
N LEU A 347 -7.63 2.53 -0.55
CA LEU A 347 -7.94 1.77 -1.77
C LEU A 347 -8.06 2.66 -3.01
N ILE A 348 -8.75 3.80 -2.90
CA ILE A 348 -8.88 4.79 -3.99
C ILE A 348 -7.50 5.28 -4.42
N TRP A 349 -6.62 5.62 -3.47
CA TRP A 349 -5.26 6.04 -3.79
C TRP A 349 -4.45 4.93 -4.44
N MET A 350 -4.56 3.68 -3.98
CA MET A 350 -3.89 2.54 -4.61
C MET A 350 -4.34 2.33 -6.06
N LEU A 351 -5.64 2.43 -6.33
CA LEU A 351 -6.19 2.37 -7.69
C LEU A 351 -5.71 3.53 -8.56
N PHE A 352 -5.64 4.74 -8.00
CA PHE A 352 -5.10 5.90 -8.69
C PHE A 352 -3.63 5.68 -9.10
N TYR A 353 -2.76 5.26 -8.17
CA TYR A 353 -1.34 5.02 -8.47
C TYR A 353 -1.16 3.93 -9.52
N PHE A 354 -1.92 2.84 -9.43
CA PHE A 354 -1.90 1.78 -10.42
C PHE A 354 -2.32 2.28 -11.79
N THR A 355 -3.45 2.98 -11.87
CA THR A 355 -3.97 3.51 -13.14
C THR A 355 -3.00 4.52 -13.75
N PHE A 356 -2.43 5.41 -12.92
CA PHE A 356 -1.43 6.37 -13.35
C PHE A 356 -0.16 5.69 -13.88
N GLY A 357 0.39 4.73 -13.15
CA GLY A 357 1.57 3.99 -13.56
C GLY A 357 1.33 3.16 -14.83
N LEU A 358 0.18 2.49 -14.92
CA LEU A 358 -0.21 1.70 -16.08
C LEU A 358 -0.41 2.57 -17.32
N ALA A 359 -1.10 3.70 -17.19
CA ALA A 359 -1.27 4.65 -18.29
C ALA A 359 0.07 5.19 -18.80
N ASN A 360 1.01 5.50 -17.90
CA ASN A 360 2.37 5.93 -18.27
C ASN A 360 3.15 4.83 -18.98
N LEU A 361 3.06 3.59 -18.50
CA LEU A 361 3.69 2.43 -19.14
C LEU A 361 3.09 2.18 -20.53
N CYS A 362 1.77 2.13 -20.65
CA CYS A 362 1.09 1.92 -21.92
C CYS A 362 1.43 3.01 -22.92
N LYS A 363 1.37 4.29 -22.50
CA LYS A 363 1.76 5.42 -23.35
C LYS A 363 3.21 5.28 -23.82
N PHE A 364 4.13 4.95 -22.92
CA PHE A 364 5.53 4.75 -23.26
C PHE A 364 5.74 3.60 -24.25
N LEU A 365 5.10 2.45 -24.04
CA LEU A 365 5.21 1.30 -24.94
C LEU A 365 4.64 1.60 -26.34
N VAL A 366 3.51 2.32 -26.41
CA VAL A 366 2.90 2.76 -27.67
C VAL A 366 3.79 3.77 -28.39
N ASP A 367 4.30 4.78 -27.69
CA ASP A 367 5.14 5.84 -28.26
C ASP A 367 6.46 5.29 -28.83
N GLN A 368 7.01 4.25 -28.21
CA GLN A 368 8.27 3.64 -28.63
C GLN A 368 8.10 2.64 -29.78
N GLN A 369 6.86 2.29 -30.13
CA GLN A 369 6.53 1.36 -31.23
C GLN A 369 7.46 0.13 -31.20
N ALA A 370 7.74 -0.35 -29.98
CA ALA A 370 8.75 -1.37 -29.76
C ALA A 370 8.39 -2.56 -30.66
N ASP A 371 9.35 -3.01 -31.46
CA ASP A 371 9.18 -4.18 -32.30
C ASP A 371 9.23 -5.42 -31.39
N ILE A 372 8.20 -5.56 -30.56
CA ILE A 372 8.07 -6.56 -29.47
C ILE A 372 8.17 -7.97 -30.04
N ARG A 373 7.92 -8.14 -31.35
CA ARG A 373 7.98 -9.42 -32.05
C ARG A 373 9.39 -9.92 -32.33
N ALA A 374 10.42 -9.08 -32.21
CA ALA A 374 11.82 -9.46 -32.45
C ALA A 374 12.59 -9.81 -31.17
N ILE A 375 11.94 -9.76 -29.99
CA ILE A 375 12.61 -10.01 -28.71
C ILE A 375 12.70 -11.53 -28.48
N GLU A 376 13.92 -12.06 -28.53
CA GLU A 376 14.18 -13.46 -28.17
C GLU A 376 13.93 -13.68 -26.66
N PRO A 377 13.27 -14.78 -26.28
CA PRO A 377 13.05 -15.10 -24.87
C PRO A 377 14.38 -15.43 -24.20
N SER A 378 14.86 -14.53 -23.36
CA SER A 378 16.08 -14.71 -22.58
C SER A 378 15.77 -15.21 -21.16
N PHE A 379 16.78 -15.80 -20.50
CA PHE A 379 16.64 -16.30 -19.14
C PHE A 379 16.17 -15.20 -18.16
N GLY A 380 16.65 -13.96 -18.32
CA GLY A 380 16.25 -12.81 -17.51
C GLY A 380 14.76 -12.49 -17.60
N GLN A 381 14.07 -12.85 -18.69
CA GLN A 381 12.63 -12.64 -18.84
C GLN A 381 11.78 -13.72 -18.17
N LEU A 382 12.29 -14.96 -18.13
CA LEU A 382 11.56 -16.09 -17.56
C LEU A 382 11.60 -16.07 -16.04
N VAL A 383 12.73 -15.65 -15.45
CA VAL A 383 12.91 -15.65 -13.98
C VAL A 383 11.78 -14.87 -13.26
N PRO A 384 11.43 -13.62 -13.63
CA PRO A 384 10.34 -12.90 -12.96
C PRO A 384 8.97 -13.59 -13.09
N ILE A 385 8.71 -14.28 -14.21
CA ILE A 385 7.47 -15.02 -14.42
C ILE A 385 7.41 -16.22 -13.47
N PHE A 386 8.50 -16.99 -13.36
CA PHE A 386 8.56 -18.12 -12.42
C PHE A 386 8.51 -17.66 -10.97
N LEU A 387 9.17 -16.56 -10.63
CA LEU A 387 9.10 -15.98 -9.29
C LEU A 387 7.67 -15.58 -8.94
N LEU A 388 6.83 -15.18 -9.90
CA LEU A 388 5.42 -14.87 -9.64
C LEU A 388 4.63 -16.07 -9.09
N ALA A 389 5.06 -17.30 -9.34
CA ALA A 389 4.41 -18.51 -8.80
C ALA A 389 4.67 -18.72 -7.30
N HIS A 390 5.78 -18.19 -6.76
CA HIS A 390 6.20 -18.47 -5.38
C HIS A 390 5.17 -18.03 -4.32
N PRO A 391 4.60 -16.81 -4.37
CA PRO A 391 3.55 -16.40 -3.43
C PRO A 391 2.29 -17.26 -3.51
N PHE A 392 1.96 -17.81 -4.69
CA PHE A 392 0.82 -18.71 -4.86
C PHE A 392 1.06 -20.07 -4.22
N ILE A 393 2.27 -20.62 -4.37
CA ILE A 393 2.64 -21.89 -3.71
C ILE A 393 2.55 -21.71 -2.20
N SER A 394 3.13 -20.64 -1.66
CA SER A 394 3.06 -20.34 -0.22
C SER A 394 1.62 -20.09 0.27
N ALA A 395 0.78 -19.44 -0.53
CA ALA A 395 -0.64 -19.29 -0.21
C ALA A 395 -1.41 -20.62 -0.29
N SER A 396 -1.03 -21.51 -1.22
CA SER A 396 -1.66 -22.84 -1.35
C SER A 396 -1.37 -23.74 -0.15
N GLU A 397 -0.16 -23.67 0.42
CA GLU A 397 0.21 -24.38 1.65
C GLU A 397 -0.53 -23.86 2.89
N ALA A 398 -1.04 -22.64 2.84
CA ALA A 398 -1.86 -22.09 3.92
C ALA A 398 -3.29 -22.69 3.95
N PHE A 399 -3.72 -23.38 2.88
CA PHE A 399 -4.93 -24.19 2.89
C PHE A 399 -4.61 -25.58 3.45
N PRO A 400 -5.34 -26.06 4.48
CA PRO A 400 -5.19 -27.43 4.92
C PRO A 400 -5.56 -28.38 3.78
N SER A 401 -4.68 -29.32 3.45
CA SER A 401 -5.03 -30.47 2.62
C SER A 401 -6.04 -31.32 3.38
N GLU A 402 -7.25 -31.47 2.85
CA GLU A 402 -8.31 -32.35 3.36
C GLU A 402 -7.83 -33.80 3.57
#